data_AF-A0A1I0HBH9-F1
#
_entry.id   AF-A0A1I0HBH9-F1
#
_cell.length_a   1.000
_cell.length_b   1.000
_cell.length_c   1.000
_cell.angle_alpha   90.00
_cell.angle_beta   90.00
_cell.angle_gamma   90.00
#
_symmetry.space_group_name_H-M   'P 1'
#
loop_
_entity.id
_entity.type
_entity.pdbx_description
1 polymer ?
#
loop_
_entity_poly.entity_id
_entity_poly.type
_entity_poly.pdbx_seq_one_letter_code
_entity_poly.pdbx_strand_id
1 'polypeptide(L)'
;MTDRPRLDERTVAGHLELLEELLSGLEATPGPTAERALDAIATLAEVYGEALARVMDRATAASPELGAALADDVLLAHLFVLHGVTTGQAPASEPGAAFIPLDTLARRPATARAAP
;
A
#
# COMPACT_ATOMS: atom_id res chain seq x y z
N MET A 1 -4.32 2.56 -30.09
CA MET A 1 -4.58 2.99 -28.69
C MET A 1 -4.35 4.49 -28.60
N THR A 2 -5.18 5.25 -29.32
CA THR A 2 -5.05 6.69 -29.54
C THR A 2 -4.98 7.45 -28.22
N ASP A 3 -4.11 8.46 -28.22
CA ASP A 3 -3.82 9.47 -27.19
C ASP A 3 -5.02 9.75 -26.28
N ARG A 4 -5.08 9.02 -25.16
CA ARG A 4 -6.08 9.25 -24.13
C ARG A 4 -5.48 10.31 -23.20
N PRO A 5 -6.16 11.45 -22.99
CA PRO A 5 -5.65 12.46 -22.07
C PRO A 5 -5.38 11.81 -20.71
N ARG A 6 -4.25 12.18 -20.09
CA ARG A 6 -3.94 11.74 -18.73
C ARG A 6 -5.09 12.14 -17.81
N LEU A 7 -5.45 11.24 -16.89
CA LEU A 7 -6.47 11.53 -15.90
C LEU A 7 -5.96 12.59 -14.93
N ASP A 8 -6.81 13.54 -14.56
CA ASP A 8 -6.54 14.42 -13.44
C ASP A 8 -6.76 13.69 -12.11
N GLU A 9 -6.23 14.25 -11.01
CA GLU A 9 -6.29 13.65 -9.67
C GLU A 9 -7.72 13.34 -9.22
N ARG A 10 -8.67 14.22 -9.56
CA ARG A 10 -10.09 14.05 -9.19
C ARG A 10 -10.70 12.86 -9.92
N THR A 11 -10.39 12.71 -11.20
CA THR A 11 -10.87 11.60 -12.02
C THR A 11 -10.24 10.29 -11.56
N VAL A 12 -8.96 10.30 -11.17
CA VAL A 12 -8.31 9.15 -10.55
C VAL A 12 -9.02 8.74 -9.26
N ALA A 13 -9.26 9.67 -8.33
CA ALA A 13 -9.94 9.38 -7.08
C ALA A 13 -11.34 8.77 -7.30
N GLY A 14 -12.14 9.35 -8.20
CA GLY A 14 -13.46 8.81 -8.53
C GLY A 14 -13.41 7.42 -9.17
N HIS A 15 -12.38 7.12 -9.96
CA HIS A 15 -12.18 5.77 -10.49
C HIS A 15 -11.74 4.76 -9.42
N LEU A 16 -10.95 5.18 -8.43
CA LEU A 16 -10.57 4.33 -7.29
C LEU A 16 -11.78 3.97 -6.44
N GLU A 17 -12.60 4.97 -6.08
CA GLU A 17 -13.86 4.75 -5.33
C GLU A 17 -14.80 3.79 -6.08
N LEU A 18 -14.98 4.00 -7.39
CA LEU A 18 -15.79 3.11 -8.22
C LEU A 18 -15.21 1.69 -8.28
N LEU A 19 -13.88 1.54 -8.36
CA LEU A 19 -13.23 0.24 -8.39
C LEU A 19 -13.47 -0.51 -7.07
N GLU A 20 -13.35 0.17 -5.93
CA GLU A 20 -13.64 -0.41 -4.61
C GLU A 20 -15.10 -0.87 -4.51
N GLU A 21 -16.06 -0.07 -4.99
CA GLU A 21 -17.47 -0.44 -5.03
C GLU A 21 -17.72 -1.68 -5.90
N LEU A 22 -17.15 -1.70 -7.11
CA LEU A 22 -17.30 -2.82 -8.04
C LEU A 22 -16.69 -4.12 -7.50
N LEU A 23 -15.50 -4.04 -6.90
CA LEU A 23 -14.84 -5.19 -6.28
C LEU A 23 -15.64 -5.71 -5.08
N SER A 24 -16.11 -4.81 -4.21
CA SER A 24 -16.96 -5.17 -3.07
C SER A 24 -18.25 -5.86 -3.52
N GLY A 25 -18.88 -5.34 -4.59
CA GLY A 25 -20.07 -5.96 -5.18
C GLY A 25 -19.79 -7.35 -5.77
N LEU A 26 -18.61 -7.54 -6.37
CA LEU A 26 -18.19 -8.82 -6.93
C LEU A 26 -17.91 -9.84 -5.82
N GLU A 27 -17.23 -9.44 -4.74
CA GLU A 27 -16.98 -10.27 -3.56
C GLU A 27 -18.27 -10.72 -2.85
N ALA A 28 -19.27 -9.84 -2.80
CA ALA A 28 -20.58 -10.15 -2.22
C ALA A 28 -21.45 -11.05 -3.11
N THR A 29 -21.10 -11.22 -4.39
CA THR A 29 -21.89 -11.99 -5.35
C THR A 29 -21.54 -13.47 -5.29
N PRO A 30 -22.46 -14.37 -4.93
CA PRO A 30 -22.16 -15.79 -4.87
C PRO A 30 -22.11 -16.42 -6.26
N GLY A 31 -21.17 -17.34 -6.45
CA GLY A 31 -21.17 -18.27 -7.57
C GLY A 31 -19.89 -18.26 -8.42
N PRO A 32 -19.72 -19.29 -9.25
CA PRO A 32 -18.45 -19.62 -9.90
C PRO A 32 -18.03 -18.65 -11.01
N THR A 33 -18.86 -17.66 -11.34
CA THR A 33 -18.49 -16.60 -12.29
C THR A 33 -17.85 -15.42 -11.55
N ALA A 34 -18.37 -15.05 -10.38
CA ALA A 34 -17.80 -14.00 -9.55
C ALA A 34 -16.42 -14.43 -9.01
N GLU A 35 -16.31 -15.66 -8.52
CA GLU A 35 -15.03 -16.26 -8.09
C GLU A 35 -13.97 -16.20 -9.20
N ARG A 36 -14.30 -16.65 -10.41
CA ARG A 36 -13.36 -16.60 -11.56
C ARG A 36 -12.99 -15.18 -11.97
N ALA A 37 -13.89 -14.22 -11.83
CA ALA A 37 -13.60 -12.83 -12.13
C ALA A 37 -12.63 -12.25 -11.09
N LEU A 38 -12.83 -12.54 -9.81
CA LEU A 38 -11.90 -12.17 -8.74
C LEU A 38 -10.52 -12.81 -8.94
N ASP A 39 -10.47 -14.11 -9.27
CA ASP A 39 -9.22 -14.81 -9.59
C ASP A 39 -8.48 -14.16 -10.76
N ALA A 40 -9.20 -13.76 -11.81
CA ALA A 40 -8.62 -13.08 -12.96
C ALA A 40 -8.08 -11.69 -12.58
N ILE A 41 -8.80 -10.93 -11.77
CA ILE A 41 -8.36 -9.60 -11.30
C ILE A 41 -7.13 -9.74 -10.38
N ALA A 42 -7.13 -10.70 -9.46
CA ALA A 42 -5.99 -10.99 -8.61
C ALA A 42 -4.77 -11.37 -9.45
N THR A 43 -4.94 -12.26 -10.43
CA THR A 43 -3.86 -12.65 -11.36
C THR A 43 -3.32 -11.45 -12.14
N LEU A 44 -4.20 -10.55 -12.61
CA LEU A 44 -3.77 -9.33 -13.30
C LEU A 44 -2.99 -8.41 -12.36
N ALA A 45 -3.47 -8.20 -11.13
CA ALA A 45 -2.79 -7.39 -10.12
C ALA A 45 -1.40 -7.95 -9.77
N GLU A 46 -1.27 -9.27 -9.63
CA GLU A 46 0.02 -9.93 -9.40
C GLU A 46 0.99 -9.72 -10.56
N VAL A 47 0.56 -10.01 -11.80
CA VAL A 47 1.43 -9.90 -12.98
C VAL A 47 1.87 -8.46 -13.23
N TYR A 48 0.96 -7.50 -13.11
CA TYR A 48 1.31 -6.09 -13.33
C TYR A 48 2.07 -5.49 -12.14
N GLY A 49 1.83 -5.96 -10.92
CA GLY A 49 2.64 -5.62 -9.75
C GLY A 49 4.09 -6.07 -9.92
N GLU A 50 4.32 -7.30 -10.37
CA GLU A 50 5.66 -7.82 -10.69
C GLU A 50 6.32 -7.03 -11.83
N ALA A 51 5.55 -6.67 -12.87
CA ALA A 51 6.07 -5.84 -13.95
C ALA A 51 6.50 -4.45 -13.43
N LEU A 52 5.71 -3.85 -12.54
CA LEU A 52 6.04 -2.57 -11.90
C LEU A 52 7.30 -2.68 -11.03
N ALA A 53 7.40 -3.73 -10.21
CA ALA A 53 8.59 -4.00 -9.40
C ALA A 53 9.85 -4.07 -10.27
N ARG A 54 9.79 -4.81 -11.38
CA ARG A 54 10.89 -4.91 -12.35
C ARG A 54 11.28 -3.59 -13.00
N VAL A 55 10.34 -2.70 -13.22
CA VAL A 55 10.60 -1.35 -13.72
C VAL A 55 11.32 -0.54 -12.64
N MET A 56 10.84 -0.61 -11.40
CA MET A 56 11.41 0.11 -10.27
C MET A 56 12.82 -0.38 -9.91
N ASP A 57 13.09 -1.68 -9.95
CA ASP A 57 14.42 -2.23 -9.76
C ASP A 57 15.41 -1.68 -10.80
N ARG A 58 15.00 -1.60 -12.06
CA ARG A 58 15.84 -1.05 -13.15
C ARG A 58 16.02 0.45 -13.01
N ALA A 59 14.96 1.17 -12.65
CA ALA A 59 14.97 2.62 -12.50
C ALA A 59 15.87 3.03 -11.33
N THR A 60 15.73 2.38 -10.18
CA THR A 60 16.53 2.67 -8.97
C THR A 60 17.98 2.19 -9.10
N ALA A 61 18.25 1.11 -9.85
CA ALA A 61 19.63 0.73 -10.18
C ALA A 61 20.34 1.79 -11.04
N ALA A 62 19.61 2.52 -11.89
CA ALA A 62 20.16 3.60 -12.70
C ALA A 62 20.23 4.95 -11.96
N SER A 63 19.27 5.23 -11.07
CA SER A 63 19.14 6.46 -10.29
C SER A 63 18.47 6.13 -8.95
N PRO A 64 19.25 5.90 -7.87
CA PRO A 64 18.73 5.47 -6.57
C PRO A 64 17.71 6.45 -5.96
N GLU A 65 17.87 7.75 -6.20
CA GLU A 65 16.99 8.81 -5.71
C GLU A 65 15.61 8.84 -6.36
N LEU A 66 15.45 8.22 -7.54
CA LEU A 66 14.19 8.24 -8.29
C LEU A 66 13.06 7.52 -7.55
N GLY A 67 13.38 6.47 -6.79
CA GLY A 67 12.38 5.74 -6.01
C GLY A 67 11.70 6.63 -4.96
N ALA A 68 12.49 7.43 -4.23
CA ALA A 68 11.95 8.39 -3.26
C ALA A 68 11.15 9.50 -3.94
N ALA A 69 11.65 10.05 -5.05
CA ALA A 69 10.96 11.11 -5.78
C ALA A 69 9.60 10.66 -6.35
N LEU A 70 9.47 9.39 -6.76
CA LEU A 70 8.19 8.83 -7.20
C LEU A 70 7.25 8.53 -6.04
N ALA A 71 7.77 8.24 -4.85
CA ALA A 71 6.97 8.00 -3.64
C ALA A 71 6.34 9.28 -3.06
N ASP A 72 6.81 10.46 -3.44
CA ASP A 72 6.19 11.74 -3.07
C ASP A 72 4.83 11.97 -3.78
N ASP A 73 4.57 11.26 -4.89
CA ASP A 73 3.26 11.26 -5.54
C ASP A 73 2.31 10.28 -4.83
N VAL A 74 1.15 10.78 -4.39
CA VAL A 74 0.20 10.01 -3.57
C VAL A 74 -0.34 8.77 -4.31
N LEU A 75 -0.59 8.87 -5.61
CA LEU A 75 -1.11 7.74 -6.39
C LEU A 75 -0.03 6.67 -6.56
N LEU A 76 1.19 7.09 -6.87
CA LEU A 76 2.31 6.16 -7.02
C LEU A 76 2.68 5.51 -5.68
N ALA A 77 2.68 6.27 -4.58
CA ALA A 77 2.86 5.74 -3.24
C ALA A 77 1.85 4.63 -2.91
N HIS A 78 0.56 4.88 -3.21
CA HIS A 78 -0.48 3.87 -3.01
C HIS A 78 -0.25 2.62 -3.87
N LEU A 79 0.11 2.81 -5.15
CA LEU A 79 0.42 1.72 -6.06
C LEU A 79 1.61 0.86 -5.59
N PHE A 80 2.65 1.50 -5.07
CA PHE A 80 3.83 0.79 -4.55
C PHE A 80 3.49 0.00 -3.30
N VAL A 81 2.71 0.57 -2.37
CA VAL A 81 2.25 -0.15 -1.16
C VAL A 81 1.39 -1.35 -1.55
N LEU A 82 0.44 -1.17 -2.47
CA LEU A 82 -0.46 -2.22 -2.93
C LEU A 82 0.30 -3.42 -3.52
N HIS A 83 1.40 -3.16 -4.23
CA HIS A 83 2.19 -4.19 -4.92
C HIS A 83 3.48 -4.59 -4.17
N GLY A 84 3.71 -4.10 -2.95
CA GLY A 84 4.91 -4.42 -2.19
C GLY A 84 6.22 -3.97 -2.85
N VAL A 85 6.18 -2.88 -3.61
CA VAL A 85 7.34 -2.38 -4.37
C VAL A 85 8.24 -1.54 -3.47
N THR A 86 9.52 -1.88 -3.42
CA THR A 86 10.51 -1.15 -2.61
C THR A 86 10.98 0.11 -3.37
N THR A 87 10.84 1.28 -2.76
CA THR A 87 11.23 2.57 -3.37
C THR A 87 12.67 2.99 -3.03
N GLY A 88 13.51 2.06 -2.58
CA GLY A 88 14.91 2.32 -2.23
C GLY A 88 15.13 3.04 -0.88
N GLN A 89 14.06 3.48 -0.21
CA GLN A 89 14.13 3.90 1.19
C GLN A 89 13.89 2.68 2.10
N ALA A 90 14.87 2.33 2.93
CA ALA A 90 14.53 1.77 4.24
C ALA A 90 13.69 2.83 4.97
N PRO A 91 12.67 2.46 5.76
CA PRO A 91 11.90 3.44 6.53
C PRO A 91 12.89 4.37 7.24
N ALA A 92 12.70 5.69 7.07
CA ALA A 92 13.59 6.70 7.63
C ALA A 92 13.56 6.60 9.15
N SER A 93 14.45 5.77 9.70
CA SER A 93 14.63 5.50 11.13
C SER A 93 13.41 4.92 11.87
N GLU A 94 13.72 4.07 12.84
CA GLU A 94 12.78 3.47 13.81
C GLU A 94 11.82 4.51 14.41
N PRO A 95 10.60 4.11 14.81
CA PRO A 95 9.63 4.99 15.46
C PRO A 95 10.24 5.63 16.73
N GLY A 96 10.64 6.89 16.59
CA GLY A 96 10.97 7.76 17.71
C GLY A 96 9.72 8.01 18.53
N ALA A 97 9.58 7.25 19.62
CA ALA A 97 8.70 7.47 20.76
C ALA A 97 7.18 7.53 20.49
N ALA A 98 6.53 6.37 20.44
CA ALA A 98 5.30 6.08 21.22
C ALA A 98 4.69 4.72 20.83
N PHE A 99 5.43 3.62 20.99
CA PHE A 99 4.78 2.33 21.18
C PHE A 99 5.20 1.78 22.54
N ILE A 100 4.28 1.85 23.50
CA ILE A 100 4.42 1.16 24.78
C ILE A 100 3.65 -0.16 24.63
N PRO A 101 4.32 -1.32 24.66
CA PRO A 101 3.65 -2.61 24.67
C PRO A 101 2.67 -2.72 25.86
N LEU A 102 1.50 -3.32 25.64
CA LEU A 102 0.45 -3.46 26.67
C LEU A 102 0.92 -4.25 27.90
N ASP A 103 1.82 -5.21 27.69
CA ASP A 103 2.50 -6.01 28.71
C ASP A 103 3.46 -5.18 29.60
N THR A 104 3.90 -4.01 29.13
CA THR A 104 4.69 -3.06 29.93
C THR A 104 3.81 -2.23 30.86
N LEU A 105 2.56 -1.93 30.48
CA LEU A 105 1.56 -1.27 31.34
C LEU A 105 0.99 -2.22 32.41
N ALA A 106 0.98 -3.52 32.14
CA ALA A 106 0.46 -4.54 33.05
C ALA A 106 1.36 -4.75 34.29
N ARG A 107 2.65 -4.42 34.22
CA ARG A 107 3.57 -4.48 35.36
C ARG A 107 3.69 -3.13 36.04
N ARG A 108 2.66 -2.76 36.82
CA ARG A 108 2.81 -1.67 37.78
C ARG A 108 3.80 -2.09 38.87
N PRO A 109 4.90 -1.35 39.14
CA PRO A 109 5.71 -1.60 40.32
C PRO A 109 4.87 -1.33 41.57
N ALA A 110 4.67 -2.36 42.37
CA ALA A 110 4.13 -2.25 43.71
C ALA A 110 5.21 -1.73 44.65
N THR A 111 5.34 -0.41 44.81
CA THR A 111 5.80 0.25 46.04
C THR A 111 5.85 1.78 45.88
N ALA A 112 4.73 2.43 46.17
CA ALA A 112 4.72 3.81 46.66
C ALA A 112 3.54 3.98 47.61
N ARG A 113 3.56 3.25 48.72
CA ARG A 113 2.79 3.60 49.92
C ARG A 113 3.40 2.92 51.14
N ALA A 114 4.24 3.66 51.87
CA ALA A 114 4.29 3.74 53.33
C ALA A 114 5.57 4.44 53.77
N ALA A 115 5.45 5.69 54.20
CA ALA A 115 6.26 6.24 55.27
C ALA A 115 5.38 7.27 56.01
N PRO A 116 5.47 7.32 57.35
CA PRO A 116 4.40 7.73 58.26
C PRO A 116 4.05 9.21 58.25
#